data_AF-A0A743TGD1-F1
#
_entry.id   AF-A0A743TGD1-F1
#
_cell.length_a   1.000
_cell.length_b   1.000
_cell.length_c   1.000
_cell.angle_alpha   90.00
_cell.angle_beta   90.00
_cell.angle_gamma   90.00
#
_symmetry.space_group_name_H-M   'P 1'
#
loop_
_entity.id
_entity.type
_entity.pdbx_description
1 polymer ?
#
loop_
_entity_poly.entity_id
_entity_poly.type
_entity_poly.pdbx_seq_one_letter_code
_entity_poly.pdbx_strand_id
1 'polypeptide(L)'
;MLSIWKVIWLIASSASCGHCFSIQCATTVPLQCHYIGGRRPKLTPEQWAQAGCLIRAGVPRQQVAIIYDAGLSTLYRKFPVLG
;
A
#
# COMPACT_ATOMS: atom_id res chain seq x y z
N MET A 1 -25.48 37.74 3.73
CA MET A 1 -26.06 36.38 3.72
C MET A 1 -25.40 35.55 2.62
N LEU A 2 -24.10 35.26 2.77
CA LEU A 2 -23.39 34.38 1.83
C LEU A 2 -23.59 32.94 2.32
N SER A 3 -24.27 32.13 1.52
CA SER A 3 -24.60 30.74 1.81
C SER A 3 -23.37 29.94 2.24
N ILE A 4 -23.47 29.28 3.39
CA ILE A 4 -22.48 28.33 3.95
C ILE A 4 -21.98 27.32 2.90
N TRP A 5 -22.83 26.96 1.93
CA TRP A 5 -22.48 26.12 0.79
C TRP A 5 -21.36 26.67 -0.11
N LYS A 6 -21.26 28.00 -0.28
CA LYS A 6 -20.21 28.64 -1.08
C LYS A 6 -18.86 28.64 -0.35
N VAL A 7 -18.87 28.59 0.98
CA VAL A 7 -17.66 28.45 1.81
C VAL A 7 -17.15 27.00 1.79
N ILE A 8 -18.05 26.02 1.90
CA ILE A 8 -17.68 24.58 1.82
C ILE A 8 -17.08 24.24 0.45
N TRP A 9 -17.61 24.78 -0.64
CA TRP A 9 -17.08 24.56 -1.98
C TRP A 9 -15.70 25.24 -2.21
N LEU A 10 -15.46 26.37 -1.54
CA LEU A 10 -14.18 27.09 -1.62
C LEU A 10 -13.06 26.36 -0.86
N ILE A 11 -13.38 25.73 0.28
CA ILE A 11 -12.44 24.92 1.06
C ILE A 11 -12.08 23.63 0.32
N ALA A 12 -13.04 23.02 -0.40
CA ALA A 12 -12.78 21.81 -1.18
C ALA A 12 -12.03 22.06 -2.51
N SER A 13 -11.95 23.31 -2.99
CA SER A 13 -11.26 23.67 -4.25
C SER A 13 -9.83 24.18 -4.09
N SER A 14 -9.28 24.22 -2.87
CA SER A 14 -8.00 24.87 -2.58
C SER A 14 -6.97 23.94 -1.91
N ALA A 15 -6.86 22.70 -2.39
CA ALA A 15 -5.71 21.84 -2.09
C ALA A 15 -5.35 20.95 -3.30
N SER A 16 -5.14 21.59 -4.44
CA SER A 16 -4.32 21.05 -5.53
C SER A 16 -3.35 22.13 -5.95
N CYS A 17 -2.22 22.19 -5.25
CA CYS A 17 -1.00 22.82 -5.74
C CYS A 17 0.10 21.76 -5.61
N GLY A 18 0.59 21.32 -6.76
CA GLY A 18 1.74 20.45 -6.84
C GLY A 18 3.05 21.19 -6.57
N HIS A 19 4.06 20.33 -6.44
CA HIS A 19 5.51 20.55 -6.51
C HIS A 19 6.30 20.81 -5.22
N CYS A 20 7.04 19.74 -4.88
CA CYS A 20 8.38 19.68 -4.30
C CYS A 20 8.58 20.15 -2.86
N PHE A 21 8.66 19.17 -1.95
CA PHE A 21 9.70 19.20 -0.92
C PHE A 21 10.39 17.85 -0.81
N SER A 22 11.70 17.94 -0.71
CA SER A 22 12.68 16.90 -0.95
C SER A 22 12.86 15.98 0.27
N ILE A 23 13.41 14.79 -0.01
CA ILE A 23 14.22 13.92 0.86
C ILE A 23 13.51 12.67 1.44
N GLN A 24 13.98 11.51 0.94
CA GLN A 24 13.81 10.11 1.41
C GLN A 24 12.40 9.52 1.16
N CYS A 25 12.18 8.54 0.26
CA CYS A 25 12.87 7.27 0.15
C CYS A 25 12.83 6.75 -1.30
N ALA A 26 13.92 6.98 -2.04
CA ALA A 26 14.26 6.13 -3.17
C ALA A 26 14.72 4.77 -2.62
N THR A 27 13.80 3.80 -2.49
CA THR A 27 14.07 2.38 -2.75
C THR A 27 12.74 1.62 -2.89
N THR A 28 12.38 1.41 -4.16
CA THR A 28 11.72 0.19 -4.64
C THR A 28 10.20 0.06 -4.50
N VAL A 29 9.46 0.95 -5.14
CA VAL A 29 8.28 0.50 -5.92
C VAL A 29 8.34 1.17 -7.29
N PRO A 30 8.92 0.52 -8.32
CA PRO A 30 8.55 0.89 -9.67
C PRO A 30 7.09 0.48 -9.85
N LEU A 31 6.21 1.47 -9.92
CA LEU A 31 5.04 1.35 -10.79
C LEU A 31 5.55 0.93 -12.18
N GLN A 32 4.81 0.03 -12.82
CA GLN A 32 4.91 -0.44 -14.21
C GLN A 32 5.55 -1.82 -14.44
N CYS A 33 4.72 -2.86 -14.39
CA CYS A 33 4.80 -3.95 -15.37
C CYS A 33 3.41 -4.13 -15.99
N HIS A 34 3.31 -3.78 -17.27
CA HIS A 34 2.18 -4.10 -18.12
C HIS A 34 1.85 -5.60 -17.99
N TYR A 35 0.57 -5.96 -17.98
CA TYR A 35 0.02 -7.31 -17.78
C TYR A 35 0.72 -8.37 -18.67
N ILE A 36 1.76 -9.04 -18.17
CA ILE A 36 2.43 -10.14 -18.88
C ILE A 36 1.61 -11.42 -18.65
N GLY A 37 0.60 -11.64 -19.49
CA GLY A 37 0.01 -12.94 -19.88
C GLY A 37 -0.28 -14.03 -18.83
N GLY A 38 -0.22 -13.74 -17.54
CA GLY A 38 -0.27 -14.71 -16.46
C GLY A 38 -1.55 -14.65 -15.63
N ARG A 39 -1.72 -15.63 -14.74
CA ARG A 39 -2.82 -15.61 -13.75
C ARG A 39 -2.71 -14.33 -12.93
N ARG A 40 -3.80 -13.56 -12.88
CA ARG A 40 -3.86 -12.33 -12.10
C ARG A 40 -3.42 -12.63 -10.66
N PRO A 41 -2.36 -11.99 -10.15
CA PRO A 41 -1.96 -12.17 -8.76
C PRO A 41 -3.09 -11.67 -7.85
N LYS A 42 -3.46 -12.49 -6.85
CA LYS A 42 -4.52 -12.18 -5.87
C LYS A 42 -4.18 -10.95 -5.02
N LEU A 43 -2.88 -10.71 -4.78
CA LEU A 43 -2.36 -9.60 -3.98
C LEU A 43 -1.53 -8.64 -4.83
N THR A 44 -1.75 -7.34 -4.62
CA THR A 44 -0.92 -6.29 -5.23
C THR A 44 0.46 -6.23 -4.55
N PRO A 45 1.49 -5.72 -5.25
CA PRO A 45 2.81 -5.54 -4.64
C PRO A 45 2.79 -4.62 -3.41
N GLU A 46 1.91 -3.63 -3.38
CA GLU A 46 1.72 -2.74 -2.23
C GLU A 46 1.16 -3.48 -1.01
N GLN A 47 0.17 -4.36 -1.21
CA GLN A 47 -0.36 -5.21 -0.15
C GLN A 47 0.72 -6.16 0.41
N TRP A 48 1.62 -6.67 -0.46
CA TRP A 48 2.77 -7.44 -0.02
C TRP A 48 3.75 -6.64 0.83
N ALA A 49 3.99 -5.37 0.48
CA ALA A 49 4.82 -4.48 1.29
C ALA A 49 4.20 -4.23 2.68
N GLN A 50 2.88 -3.98 2.73
CA GLN A 50 2.15 -3.80 3.99
C GLN A 50 2.17 -5.06 4.86
N ALA A 51 1.93 -6.23 4.26
CA ALA A 51 2.02 -7.52 4.95
C ALA A 51 3.42 -7.77 5.54
N GLY A 52 4.48 -7.44 4.79
CA GLY A 52 5.86 -7.52 5.27
C GLY A 52 6.14 -6.59 6.46
N CYS A 53 5.59 -5.38 6.44
CA CYS A 53 5.68 -4.44 7.56
C CYS A 53 4.99 -5.00 8.82
N LEU A 54 3.82 -5.61 8.69
CA LEU A 54 3.12 -6.25 9.82
C LEU A 54 3.91 -7.42 10.41
N ILE A 55 4.49 -8.27 9.55
CA ILE A 55 5.34 -9.39 10.00
C ILE A 55 6.57 -8.87 10.75
N ARG A 56 7.18 -7.79 10.27
CA ARG A 56 8.35 -7.16 10.93
C ARG A 56 7.98 -6.44 12.23
N ALA A 57 6.75 -5.93 12.33
CA ALA A 57 6.19 -5.39 13.58
C ALA A 57 5.86 -6.48 14.63
N GLY A 58 6.03 -7.77 14.29
CA GLY A 58 5.79 -8.89 15.21
C GLY A 58 4.36 -9.44 15.17
N VAL A 59 3.54 -9.04 14.20
CA VAL A 59 2.20 -9.62 14.01
C VAL A 59 2.32 -11.08 13.58
N PRO A 60 1.55 -12.01 14.18
CA PRO A 60 1.60 -13.42 13.80
C PRO A 60 1.20 -13.60 12.34
N ARG A 61 1.98 -14.43 11.62
CA ARG A 61 1.77 -14.74 10.19
C ARG A 61 0.38 -15.29 9.89
N GLN A 62 -0.25 -15.96 10.86
CA GLN A 62 -1.62 -16.47 10.76
C GLN A 62 -2.66 -15.34 10.70
N GLN A 63 -2.46 -14.26 11.45
CA GLN A 63 -3.34 -13.09 11.39
C GLN A 63 -3.17 -12.34 10.06
N VAL A 64 -1.93 -12.19 9.59
CA VAL A 64 -1.64 -11.60 8.27
C VAL A 64 -2.26 -12.43 7.15
N ALA A 65 -2.23 -13.76 7.25
CA ALA A 65 -2.88 -14.66 6.29
C ALA A 65 -4.39 -14.43 6.19
N ILE A 66 -5.07 -14.23 7.31
CA ILE A 66 -6.52 -13.95 7.35
C ILE A 66 -6.82 -12.58 6.74
N ILE A 67 -6.05 -11.54 7.10
CA ILE A 67 -6.29 -10.16 6.64
C ILE A 67 -6.19 -10.04 5.10
N TYR A 68 -5.24 -10.75 4.50
CA TYR A 68 -4.95 -10.65 3.06
C TYR A 68 -5.45 -11.84 2.24
N ASP A 69 -6.18 -12.80 2.84
CA ASP A 69 -6.56 -14.05 2.18
C ASP A 69 -5.33 -14.74 1.51
N ALA A 70 -4.19 -14.68 2.20
CA ALA A 70 -2.92 -15.21 1.73
C ALA A 70 -2.63 -16.54 2.42
N GLY A 71 -2.21 -17.56 1.67
CA GLY A 71 -1.79 -18.82 2.26
C GLY A 71 -0.57 -18.65 3.17
N LEU A 72 -0.58 -19.30 4.34
CA LEU A 72 0.57 -19.34 5.25
C LEU A 72 1.86 -19.80 4.55
N SER A 73 1.75 -20.80 3.68
CA SER A 73 2.86 -21.33 2.87
C SER A 73 3.41 -20.29 1.87
N THR A 74 2.60 -19.33 1.44
CA THR A 74 3.03 -18.22 0.57
C THR A 74 3.76 -17.17 1.39
N LEU A 75 3.25 -16.85 2.60
CA LEU A 75 3.92 -15.93 3.52
C LEU A 75 5.29 -16.45 3.97
N TYR A 76 5.41 -17.74 4.31
CA TYR A 76 6.70 -18.34 4.67
C TYR A 76 7.72 -18.35 3.53
N ARG A 77 7.28 -18.57 2.28
CA ARG A 77 8.17 -18.50 1.11
C ARG A 77 8.66 -17.08 0.84
N LYS A 78 7.82 -16.08 1.06
CA LYS A 78 8.14 -14.67 0.78
C LYS A 78 8.96 -14.03 1.89
N PHE A 79 8.66 -14.38 3.14
CA PHE A 79 9.28 -13.86 4.35
C PHE A 79 9.85 -15.03 5.17
N PRO A 80 11.04 -15.54 4.80
CA PRO A 80 11.68 -16.57 5.59
C PRO A 80 11.95 -16.06 7.01
N VAL A 81 11.90 -16.97 7.98
CA VAL A 81 12.36 -16.67 9.34
C VAL A 81 13.89 -16.70 9.27
N LEU A 82 14.50 -15.54 9.09
CA LEU A 82 15.93 -15.40 9.39
C LEU A 82 16.03 -15.56 10.91
N GLY A 83 16.60 -16.69 11.33
CA GLY A 83 16.89 -16.98 12.74
C GLY A 83 18.01 -16.10 13.27
#